data_AF-A0AAV0Z301-F1
#
_entry.id   AF-A0AAV0Z301-F1
#
_cell.length_a   1.000
_cell.length_b   1.000
_cell.length_c   1.000
_cell.angle_alpha   90.00
_cell.angle_beta   90.00
_cell.angle_gamma   90.00
#
_symmetry.space_group_name_H-M   'P 1'
#
loop_
_entity.id
_entity.type
_entity.pdbx_description
1 polymer ?
#
loop_
_entity_poly.entity_id
_entity_poly.type
_entity_poly.pdbx_seq_one_letter_code
_entity_poly.pdbx_strand_id
1 'polypeptide(L)'
;MEKQNAVVLLLLFVLLLADATTTVNGEDSNTKKGFGTTGNKTMQMMEIAAFLGHVGSKTSCGYGVATGGPTAWGLCYNHEMSPSQTYCDDYYKLTYPCTPGAEYYGRGAIPIYWNYNYGAAGEALKVNLLDHPEYIEQNATLAFQAAIWKWMTPVKKAQPSAHDAFVGNWKPTKNDTIEHRVPGFGATMNILYGEGVCGQGDVDSMNNIASHFLYYLDLLGVGRGKGGTHDVLTCAEQRPFNPNTKIASS
;
A
#
# COMPACT_ATOMS: atom_id res chain seq x y z
N MET A 1 24.70 10.65 -7.78
CA MET A 1 25.29 9.66 -6.87
C MET A 1 24.64 9.65 -5.49
N GLU A 2 24.28 10.80 -4.90
CA GLU A 2 23.64 10.86 -3.57
C GLU A 2 22.22 10.25 -3.48
N LYS A 3 21.35 10.48 -4.48
CA LYS A 3 19.97 9.96 -4.48
C LYS A 3 19.86 8.43 -4.66
N GLN A 4 20.76 7.82 -5.44
CA GLN A 4 20.82 6.36 -5.59
C GLN A 4 21.23 5.67 -4.29
N ASN A 5 22.11 6.30 -3.50
CA ASN A 5 22.51 5.76 -2.20
C ASN A 5 21.36 5.77 -1.18
N ALA A 6 20.49 6.78 -1.18
CA ALA A 6 19.33 6.82 -0.29
C ALA A 6 18.30 5.72 -0.62
N VAL A 7 18.04 5.45 -1.91
CA VAL A 7 17.13 4.37 -2.33
C VAL A 7 17.73 3.00 -2.03
N VAL A 8 19.04 2.81 -2.20
CA VAL A 8 19.73 1.57 -1.81
C VAL A 8 19.70 1.37 -0.28
N LEU A 9 19.87 2.43 0.51
CA LEU A 9 19.76 2.37 1.96
C LEU A 9 18.32 2.06 2.41
N LEU A 10 17.33 2.64 1.72
CA LEU A 10 15.91 2.35 1.93
C LEU A 10 15.58 0.90 1.56
N LEU A 11 16.11 0.40 0.44
CA LEU A 11 15.94 -1.00 0.02
C LEU A 11 16.57 -1.96 1.03
N LEU A 12 17.77 -1.66 1.51
CA LEU A 12 18.42 -2.42 2.58
C LEU A 12 17.59 -2.38 3.87
N PHE A 13 17.04 -1.22 4.23
CA PHE A 13 16.19 -1.07 5.41
C PHE A 13 14.85 -1.82 5.29
N VAL A 14 14.19 -1.75 4.14
CA VAL A 14 12.95 -2.48 3.85
C VAL A 14 13.18 -3.99 3.83
N LEU A 15 14.31 -4.45 3.27
CA LEU A 15 14.71 -5.86 3.33
C LEU A 15 14.98 -6.33 4.77
N LEU A 16 15.66 -5.51 5.59
CA LEU A 16 15.89 -5.80 7.01
C LEU A 16 14.57 -5.89 7.80
N LEU A 17 13.57 -5.08 7.45
CA LEU A 17 12.23 -5.14 8.06
C LEU A 17 11.39 -6.32 7.57
N ALA A 18 11.59 -6.77 6.32
CA ALA A 18 10.95 -7.95 5.78
C ALA A 18 11.34 -9.21 6.56
N ASP A 19 12.62 -9.34 6.94
CA ASP A 19 13.09 -10.44 7.79
C ASP A 19 12.48 -10.36 9.21
N ALA A 20 12.36 -9.16 9.79
CA ALA A 20 11.79 -8.98 11.13
C ALA A 20 10.28 -9.28 11.22
N THR A 21 9.51 -9.00 10.16
CA THR A 21 8.05 -9.23 10.14
C THR A 21 7.64 -10.69 9.97
N THR A 22 8.57 -11.59 9.62
CA THR A 22 8.33 -13.05 9.64
C THR A 22 8.05 -13.62 11.03
N THR A 23 8.34 -12.86 12.10
CA THR A 23 8.19 -13.32 13.49
C THR A 23 6.85 -12.95 14.15
N VAL A 24 5.95 -12.23 13.47
CA VAL A 24 4.68 -11.75 14.07
C VAL A 24 3.54 -12.77 13.94
N ASN A 25 3.64 -13.76 13.05
CA ASN A 25 2.66 -14.83 12.91
C ASN A 25 3.31 -16.17 13.29
N GLY A 26 2.89 -16.71 14.43
CA GLY A 26 3.47 -17.89 15.08
C GLY A 26 3.67 -19.11 14.17
N GLU A 27 4.63 -19.94 14.58
CA GLU A 27 5.09 -21.17 13.94
C GLU A 27 3.95 -22.06 13.47
N ASP A 28 3.89 -22.29 12.15
CA ASP A 28 3.33 -23.52 11.60
C ASP A 28 4.22 -24.02 10.46
N SER A 29 4.42 -25.33 10.43
CA SER A 29 5.49 -26.07 9.74
C SER A 29 5.37 -26.16 8.20
N ASN A 30 4.81 -25.13 7.57
CA ASN A 30 4.85 -24.89 6.13
C ASN A 30 4.97 -23.37 5.93
N THR A 31 6.17 -22.82 6.13
CA THR A 31 6.43 -21.38 6.25
C THR A 31 5.85 -20.60 5.06
N LYS A 32 4.66 -19.99 5.25
CA LYS A 32 4.13 -19.01 4.31
C LYS A 32 5.14 -17.88 4.28
N LYS A 33 5.91 -17.80 3.19
CA LYS A 33 6.91 -16.74 3.00
C LYS A 33 6.19 -15.38 3.08
N GLY A 34 6.86 -14.41 3.68
CA GLY A 34 6.29 -13.09 3.95
C GLY A 34 6.55 -12.10 2.81
N PHE A 35 6.39 -10.83 3.16
CA PHE A 35 6.73 -9.70 2.31
C PHE A 35 8.15 -9.83 1.73
N GLY A 36 8.31 -9.65 0.42
CA GLY A 36 9.62 -9.63 -0.25
C GLY A 36 10.36 -10.97 -0.29
N THR A 37 9.77 -12.05 0.24
CA THR A 37 10.40 -13.37 0.31
C THR A 37 9.62 -14.45 -0.44
N THR A 38 8.43 -14.13 -0.96
CA THR A 38 7.56 -15.08 -1.67
C THR A 38 7.91 -15.24 -3.15
N GLY A 39 7.84 -16.47 -3.65
CA GLY A 39 8.16 -16.80 -5.05
C GLY A 39 9.66 -16.87 -5.35
N ASN A 40 10.02 -16.70 -6.63
CA ASN A 40 11.42 -16.63 -7.08
C ASN A 40 12.00 -15.22 -6.88
N LYS A 41 13.31 -15.06 -7.08
CA LYS A 41 14.00 -13.77 -6.92
C LYS A 41 13.36 -12.64 -7.73
N THR A 42 12.90 -12.91 -8.94
CA THR A 42 12.21 -11.92 -9.77
C THR A 42 10.90 -11.47 -9.13
N MET A 43 10.07 -12.39 -8.64
CA MET A 43 8.82 -12.06 -7.95
C MET A 43 9.07 -11.27 -6.66
N GLN A 44 10.07 -11.66 -5.87
CA GLN A 44 10.48 -10.93 -4.67
C GLN A 44 10.85 -9.48 -4.98
N MET A 45 11.66 -9.26 -6.03
CA MET A 45 12.03 -7.91 -6.48
C MET A 45 10.84 -7.14 -7.05
N MET A 46 9.93 -7.82 -7.77
CA MET A 46 8.70 -7.21 -8.27
C MET A 46 7.78 -6.78 -7.13
N GLU A 47 7.65 -7.57 -6.07
CA GLU A 47 6.84 -7.22 -4.90
C GLU A 47 7.41 -5.98 -4.20
N ILE A 48 8.73 -5.94 -4.00
CA ILE A 48 9.41 -4.76 -3.45
C ILE A 48 9.18 -3.53 -4.35
N ALA A 49 9.29 -3.67 -5.68
CA ALA A 49 8.99 -2.58 -6.60
C ALA A 49 7.53 -2.12 -6.53
N ALA A 50 6.59 -3.05 -6.39
CA ALA A 50 5.16 -2.75 -6.29
C ALA A 50 4.86 -1.97 -5.01
N PHE A 51 5.34 -2.47 -3.87
CA PHE A 51 5.22 -1.79 -2.59
C PHE A 51 5.82 -0.38 -2.63
N LEU A 52 7.04 -0.24 -3.16
CA LEU A 52 7.69 1.06 -3.32
C LEU A 52 6.96 1.95 -4.33
N GLY A 53 6.31 1.38 -5.36
CA GLY A 53 5.47 2.12 -6.29
C GLY A 53 4.32 2.82 -5.59
N HIS A 54 3.62 2.11 -4.69
CA HIS A 54 2.60 2.70 -3.83
C HIS A 54 3.18 3.76 -2.90
N VAL A 55 4.24 3.43 -2.15
CA VAL A 55 4.90 4.35 -1.23
C VAL A 55 5.30 5.64 -1.95
N GLY A 56 6.04 5.52 -3.04
CA GLY A 56 6.52 6.64 -3.83
C GLY A 56 5.36 7.51 -4.32
N SER A 57 4.32 6.90 -4.90
CA SER A 57 3.18 7.65 -5.41
C SER A 57 2.39 8.41 -4.34
N LYS A 58 2.25 7.85 -3.13
CA LYS A 58 1.45 8.43 -2.04
C LYS A 58 2.20 9.46 -1.20
N THR A 59 3.51 9.48 -1.32
CA THR A 59 4.39 10.39 -0.55
C THR A 59 5.19 11.32 -1.48
N SER A 60 4.85 11.37 -2.77
CA SER A 60 5.58 12.15 -3.75
C SER A 60 5.32 13.65 -3.62
N CYS A 61 6.36 14.45 -3.78
CA CYS A 61 6.28 15.89 -4.09
C CYS A 61 6.82 16.21 -5.50
N GLY A 62 6.97 15.18 -6.34
CA GLY A 62 7.45 15.32 -7.71
C GLY A 62 6.46 16.09 -8.58
N TYR A 63 7.00 17.02 -9.37
CA TYR A 63 6.25 17.79 -10.36
C TYR A 63 6.90 17.65 -11.74
N GLY A 64 6.24 18.10 -12.81
CA GLY A 64 6.60 17.77 -14.19
C GLY A 64 8.04 18.10 -14.64
N VAL A 65 8.70 19.07 -13.99
CA VAL A 65 10.09 19.46 -14.30
C VAL A 65 11.08 19.14 -13.17
N ALA A 66 10.69 18.30 -12.21
CA ALA A 66 11.57 17.90 -11.12
C ALA A 66 12.74 17.04 -11.64
N THR A 67 13.94 17.25 -11.11
CA THR A 67 15.14 16.49 -11.52
C THR A 67 14.94 14.99 -11.31
N GLY A 68 15.07 14.20 -12.38
CA GLY A 68 14.79 12.76 -12.37
C GLY A 68 13.35 12.37 -12.72
N GLY A 69 12.49 13.35 -13.01
CA GLY A 69 11.07 13.16 -13.32
C GLY A 69 10.19 13.06 -12.07
N PRO A 70 8.85 13.10 -12.24
CA PRO A 70 7.90 13.12 -11.13
C PRO A 70 7.92 11.85 -10.26
N THR A 71 8.39 10.73 -10.80
CA THR A 71 8.46 9.42 -10.11
C THR A 71 9.67 9.25 -9.20
N ALA A 72 10.66 10.15 -9.27
CA ALA A 72 11.90 10.07 -8.51
C ALA A 72 11.86 10.76 -7.13
N TRP A 73 10.68 11.26 -6.72
CA TRP A 73 10.50 12.12 -5.54
C TRP A 73 9.53 11.53 -4.50
N GLY A 74 9.43 10.20 -4.45
CA GLY A 74 8.76 9.50 -3.35
C GLY A 74 9.43 9.76 -2.00
N LEU A 75 8.69 9.55 -0.91
CA LEU A 75 9.07 9.80 0.50
C LEU A 75 9.38 11.26 0.83
N CYS A 76 8.76 12.19 0.10
CA CYS A 76 8.90 13.61 0.37
C CYS A 76 7.98 14.07 1.50
N TYR A 77 6.77 13.51 1.57
CA TYR A 77 5.82 13.73 2.66
C TYR A 77 5.68 12.49 3.53
N ASN A 78 5.58 12.67 4.84
CA ASN A 78 5.29 11.61 5.82
C ASN A 78 3.86 11.70 6.38
N HIS A 79 3.11 12.75 6.05
CA HIS A 79 1.72 12.96 6.42
C HIS A 79 0.95 13.76 5.36
N GLU A 80 -0.38 13.74 5.45
CA GLU A 80 -1.30 14.51 4.61
C GLU A 80 -1.18 16.01 4.91
N MET A 81 -0.80 16.80 3.91
CA MET A 81 -0.51 18.24 4.09
C MET A 81 -1.74 19.12 4.36
N SER A 82 -2.91 18.73 3.83
CA SER A 82 -4.16 19.49 3.98
C SER A 82 -5.35 18.55 4.27
N PRO A 83 -5.42 17.97 5.48
CA PRO A 83 -6.52 17.10 5.88
C PRO A 83 -7.88 17.80 5.75
N SER A 84 -8.82 17.17 5.04
CA SER A 84 -10.19 17.71 4.90
C SER A 84 -11.05 17.54 6.15
N GLN A 85 -10.62 16.66 7.07
CA GLN A 85 -11.32 16.29 8.29
C GLN A 85 -10.35 15.61 9.27
N THR A 86 -10.83 15.33 10.49
CA THR A 86 -10.06 14.59 11.50
C THR A 86 -10.01 13.08 11.25
N TYR A 87 -10.82 12.57 10.32
CA TYR A 87 -10.97 11.14 10.01
C TYR A 87 -11.33 10.30 11.26
N CYS A 88 -12.17 10.85 12.13
CA CYS A 88 -12.80 10.08 13.20
C CYS A 88 -14.14 9.51 12.71
N ASP A 89 -14.30 8.19 12.77
CA ASP A 89 -15.57 7.51 12.49
C ASP A 89 -16.20 6.98 13.78
N ASP A 90 -17.29 7.63 14.19
CA ASP A 90 -18.07 7.29 15.39
C ASP A 90 -18.72 5.91 15.33
N TYR A 91 -18.87 5.31 14.14
CA TYR A 91 -19.33 3.93 14.01
C TYR A 91 -18.44 2.96 14.80
N TYR A 92 -17.13 3.24 14.88
CA TYR A 92 -16.15 2.40 15.54
C TYR A 92 -15.89 2.78 17.00
N LYS A 93 -16.67 3.70 17.60
CA LYS A 93 -16.40 4.22 18.97
C LYS A 93 -16.32 3.17 20.08
N LEU A 94 -16.92 1.99 19.90
CA LEU A 94 -16.89 0.91 20.88
C LEU A 94 -15.63 0.04 20.80
N THR A 95 -14.97 0.01 19.65
CA THR A 95 -13.75 -0.79 19.42
C THR A 95 -12.51 0.09 19.32
N TYR A 96 -12.62 1.22 18.63
CA TYR A 96 -11.56 2.19 18.39
C TYR A 96 -12.09 3.61 18.64
N PRO A 97 -12.37 3.99 19.90
CA PRO A 97 -12.81 5.35 20.23
C PRO A 97 -11.79 6.38 19.76
N CYS A 98 -12.28 7.49 19.22
CA CYS A 98 -11.41 8.60 18.86
C CYS A 98 -10.90 9.30 20.12
N THR A 99 -9.59 9.40 20.25
CA THR A 99 -8.94 10.03 21.40
C THR A 99 -9.08 11.55 21.32
N PRO A 100 -9.49 12.24 22.40
CA PRO A 100 -9.61 13.69 22.40
C PRO A 100 -8.30 14.38 21.98
N GLY A 101 -8.37 15.22 20.95
CA GLY A 101 -7.21 15.94 20.39
C GLY A 101 -6.37 15.14 19.40
N ALA A 102 -6.64 13.85 19.21
CA ALA A 102 -6.01 13.05 18.17
C ALA A 102 -6.73 13.22 16.82
N GLU A 103 -5.95 13.25 15.74
CA GLU A 103 -6.46 13.30 14.37
C GLU A 103 -5.87 12.15 13.55
N TYR A 104 -6.70 11.50 12.74
CA TYR A 104 -6.39 10.24 12.05
C TYR A 104 -6.25 10.42 10.53
N TYR A 105 -5.73 11.58 10.11
CA TYR A 105 -5.38 11.85 8.72
C TYR A 105 -4.23 10.96 8.21
N GLY A 106 -3.98 11.00 6.91
CA GLY A 106 -3.01 10.12 6.28
C GLY A 106 -1.59 10.28 6.85
N ARG A 107 -1.00 9.23 7.42
CA ARG A 107 0.42 9.20 7.83
C ARG A 107 1.15 7.94 7.40
N GLY A 108 2.46 8.06 7.22
CA GLY A 108 3.37 6.95 6.95
C GLY A 108 3.61 6.67 5.47
N ALA A 109 4.39 5.62 5.19
CA ALA A 109 4.88 5.31 3.84
C ALA A 109 3.76 4.86 2.89
N ILE A 110 2.85 4.00 3.38
CA ILE A 110 1.53 3.80 2.78
C ILE A 110 0.55 4.44 3.75
N PRO A 111 -0.05 5.60 3.41
CA PRO A 111 -0.83 6.37 4.38
C PRO A 111 -1.96 5.58 5.03
N ILE A 112 -2.01 5.62 6.36
CA ILE A 112 -3.12 5.10 7.17
C ILE A 112 -4.05 6.25 7.51
N TYR A 113 -5.35 6.03 7.31
CA TYR A 113 -6.43 6.95 7.59
C TYR A 113 -7.42 6.30 8.54
N TRP A 114 -8.17 7.10 9.29
CA TRP A 114 -9.26 6.68 10.17
C TRP A 114 -8.85 5.99 11.47
N ASN A 115 -9.51 6.37 12.56
CA ASN A 115 -9.34 5.83 13.93
C ASN A 115 -9.28 4.30 13.96
N TYR A 116 -10.17 3.61 13.24
CA TYR A 116 -10.23 2.16 13.27
C TYR A 116 -9.01 1.49 12.61
N ASN A 117 -8.38 2.11 11.61
CA ASN A 117 -7.15 1.56 11.03
C ASN A 117 -5.93 1.88 11.90
N TYR A 118 -5.90 3.06 12.54
CA TYR A 118 -4.86 3.37 13.53
C TYR A 118 -4.91 2.42 14.73
N GLY A 119 -6.11 2.13 15.24
CA GLY A 119 -6.32 1.14 16.30
C GLY A 119 -5.86 -0.26 15.89
N ALA A 120 -6.34 -0.75 14.74
CA ALA A 120 -5.96 -2.08 14.23
C ALA A 120 -4.44 -2.21 13.95
N ALA A 121 -3.82 -1.16 13.39
CA ALA A 121 -2.37 -1.11 13.19
C ALA A 121 -1.63 -1.10 14.54
N GLY A 122 -2.14 -0.34 15.51
CA GLY A 122 -1.57 -0.23 16.85
C GLY A 122 -1.57 -1.56 17.59
N GLU A 123 -2.67 -2.30 17.54
CA GLU A 123 -2.76 -3.65 18.11
C GLU A 123 -1.77 -4.61 17.45
N ALA A 124 -1.70 -4.63 16.11
CA ALA A 124 -0.81 -5.52 15.38
C ALA A 124 0.68 -5.21 15.63
N LEU A 125 1.04 -3.93 15.73
CA LEU A 125 2.41 -3.48 15.96
C LEU A 125 2.77 -3.35 17.44
N LYS A 126 1.79 -3.54 18.34
CA LYS A 126 1.92 -3.35 19.79
C LYS A 126 2.40 -1.94 20.16
N VAL A 127 1.86 -0.93 19.46
CA VAL A 127 2.12 0.50 19.68
C VAL A 127 0.79 1.22 19.85
N ASN A 128 0.67 2.14 20.80
CA ASN A 128 -0.57 2.85 21.05
C ASN A 128 -0.84 3.95 19.99
N LEU A 129 -1.16 3.53 18.77
CA LEU A 129 -1.41 4.42 17.63
C LEU A 129 -2.79 5.07 17.65
N LEU A 130 -3.73 4.59 18.47
CA LEU A 130 -5.04 5.21 18.61
C LEU A 130 -4.95 6.51 19.42
N ASP A 131 -4.17 6.52 20.51
CA ASP A 131 -3.95 7.73 21.31
C ASP A 131 -2.79 8.59 20.78
N HIS A 132 -1.81 7.96 20.12
CA HIS A 132 -0.61 8.63 19.59
C HIS A 132 -0.41 8.37 18.09
N PRO A 133 -1.33 8.83 17.23
CA PRO A 133 -1.22 8.64 15.78
C PRO A 133 0.02 9.33 15.18
N GLU A 134 0.56 10.36 15.83
CA GLU A 134 1.78 11.09 15.46
C GLU A 134 3.05 10.24 15.49
N TYR A 135 3.05 9.08 16.16
CA TYR A 135 4.23 8.21 16.18
C TYR A 135 4.58 7.69 14.78
N ILE A 136 3.60 7.52 13.89
CA ILE A 136 3.84 7.07 12.51
C ILE A 136 4.69 8.09 11.74
N GLU A 137 4.47 9.39 11.92
CA GLU A 137 5.23 10.43 11.20
C GLU A 137 6.58 10.76 11.85
N GLN A 138 6.76 10.45 13.14
CA GLN A 138 7.98 10.70 13.90
C GLN A 138 9.02 9.57 13.81
N ASN A 139 8.60 8.34 13.47
CA ASN A 139 9.47 7.17 13.45
C ASN A 139 9.39 6.43 12.11
N ALA A 140 10.46 6.53 11.32
CA ALA A 140 10.54 5.90 10.00
C ALA A 140 10.38 4.37 10.04
N THR A 141 10.94 3.69 11.05
CA THR A 141 10.79 2.24 11.24
C THR A 141 9.31 1.88 11.41
N LEU A 142 8.62 2.60 12.29
CA LEU A 142 7.20 2.39 12.55
C LEU A 142 6.34 2.71 11.33
N ALA A 143 6.68 3.77 10.57
CA ALA A 143 6.01 4.12 9.32
C ALA A 143 6.06 2.98 8.29
N PHE A 144 7.20 2.32 8.15
CA PHE A 144 7.35 1.18 7.24
C PHE A 144 6.72 -0.09 7.79
N GLN A 145 6.79 -0.34 9.10
CA GLN A 145 6.09 -1.46 9.72
C GLN A 145 4.57 -1.35 9.52
N ALA A 146 4.01 -0.16 9.70
CA ALA A 146 2.60 0.13 9.45
C ALA A 146 2.22 -0.04 7.96
N ALA A 147 3.08 0.40 7.04
CA ALA A 147 2.88 0.21 5.61
C ALA A 147 2.94 -1.28 5.20
N ILE A 148 3.90 -2.04 5.71
CA ILE A 148 4.03 -3.49 5.46
C ILE A 148 2.83 -4.22 6.07
N TRP A 149 2.41 -3.87 7.29
CA TRP A 149 1.19 -4.41 7.89
C TRP A 149 -0.01 -4.19 6.98
N LYS A 150 -0.21 -2.97 6.46
CA LYS A 150 -1.29 -2.66 5.51
C LYS A 150 -1.18 -3.43 4.19
N TRP A 151 0.03 -3.68 3.71
CA TRP A 151 0.28 -4.49 2.50
C TRP A 151 -0.06 -5.98 2.70
N MET A 152 0.26 -6.51 3.89
CA MET A 152 0.09 -7.92 4.25
C MET A 152 -1.31 -8.26 4.78
N THR A 153 -2.08 -7.28 5.24
CA THR A 153 -3.36 -7.49 5.94
C THR A 153 -4.54 -7.29 5.00
N PRO A 154 -5.42 -8.30 4.82
CA PRO A 154 -6.68 -8.12 4.09
C PRO A 154 -7.62 -7.14 4.80
N VAL A 155 -8.27 -6.26 4.05
CA VAL A 155 -9.27 -5.31 4.59
C VAL A 155 -10.50 -6.04 5.14
N LYS A 156 -10.89 -7.15 4.50
CA LYS A 156 -11.99 -8.03 4.93
C LYS A 156 -11.57 -9.48 4.82
N LYS A 157 -12.13 -10.35 5.66
CA LYS A 157 -11.81 -11.79 5.72
C LYS A 157 -11.90 -12.53 4.37
N ALA A 158 -12.81 -12.10 3.49
CA ALA A 158 -13.02 -12.71 2.17
C ALA A 158 -12.25 -12.03 1.04
N GLN A 159 -11.48 -10.98 1.32
CA GLN A 159 -10.64 -10.28 0.35
C GLN A 159 -9.19 -10.74 0.47
N PRO A 160 -8.39 -10.66 -0.61
CA PRO A 160 -6.95 -10.86 -0.51
C PRO A 160 -6.26 -9.66 0.15
N SER A 161 -5.06 -9.87 0.68
CA SER A 161 -4.13 -8.77 0.94
C SER A 161 -3.48 -8.30 -0.36
N ALA A 162 -2.88 -7.11 -0.35
CA ALA A 162 -2.11 -6.63 -1.50
C ALA A 162 -0.95 -7.58 -1.83
N HIS A 163 -0.29 -8.13 -0.80
CA HIS A 163 0.67 -9.22 -0.93
C HIS A 163 0.11 -10.41 -1.70
N ASP A 164 -0.97 -11.03 -1.19
CA ASP A 164 -1.52 -12.25 -1.79
C ASP A 164 -2.04 -12.02 -3.21
N ALA A 165 -2.58 -10.83 -3.50
CA ALA A 165 -3.02 -10.43 -4.84
C ALA A 165 -1.86 -10.21 -5.82
N PHE A 166 -0.73 -9.67 -5.35
CA PHE A 166 0.42 -9.38 -6.21
C PHE A 166 1.26 -10.64 -6.51
N VAL A 167 1.57 -11.42 -5.48
CA VAL A 167 2.44 -12.61 -5.63
C VAL A 167 1.72 -13.83 -6.21
N GLY A 168 0.39 -13.71 -6.43
CA GLY A 168 -0.42 -14.74 -7.07
C GLY A 168 -0.92 -15.85 -6.14
N ASN A 169 -0.90 -15.63 -4.82
CA ASN A 169 -1.49 -16.56 -3.85
C ASN A 169 -3.02 -16.52 -3.87
N TRP A 170 -3.59 -15.35 -4.20
CA TRP A 170 -5.01 -15.17 -4.33
C TRP A 170 -5.54 -15.78 -5.63
N LYS A 171 -6.57 -16.61 -5.50
CA LYS A 171 -7.33 -17.16 -6.63
C LYS A 171 -8.64 -16.38 -6.77
N PRO A 172 -8.84 -15.62 -7.86
CA PRO A 172 -10.08 -14.91 -8.10
C PRO A 172 -11.28 -15.85 -8.09
N THR A 173 -12.37 -15.42 -7.45
CA THR A 173 -13.66 -16.09 -7.53
C THR A 173 -14.36 -15.78 -8.84
N LYS A 174 -15.48 -16.47 -9.12
CA LYS A 174 -16.33 -16.13 -10.27
C LYS A 174 -16.77 -14.66 -10.26
N ASN A 175 -17.07 -14.13 -9.07
CA ASN A 175 -17.48 -12.74 -8.91
C ASN A 175 -16.31 -11.78 -9.19
N ASP A 176 -15.09 -12.15 -8.83
CA ASP A 176 -13.90 -11.34 -9.15
C ASP A 176 -13.68 -11.29 -10.66
N THR A 177 -13.81 -12.43 -11.35
CA THR A 177 -13.68 -12.51 -12.82
C THR A 177 -14.74 -11.68 -13.55
N ILE A 178 -16.01 -11.75 -13.12
CA ILE A 178 -17.09 -10.95 -13.70
C ILE A 178 -16.83 -9.45 -13.50
N GLU A 179 -16.27 -9.08 -12.36
CA GLU A 179 -15.94 -7.70 -11.99
C GLU A 179 -14.53 -7.28 -12.46
N HIS A 180 -13.98 -8.01 -13.43
CA HIS A 180 -12.67 -7.79 -14.06
C HIS A 180 -11.46 -7.75 -13.11
N ARG A 181 -11.59 -8.24 -11.87
CA ARG A 181 -10.51 -8.27 -10.89
C ARG A 181 -9.57 -9.44 -11.16
N VAL A 182 -8.33 -9.12 -11.53
CA VAL A 182 -7.28 -10.09 -11.87
C VAL A 182 -6.06 -9.92 -10.95
N PRO A 183 -5.31 -10.99 -10.61
CA PRO A 183 -4.10 -10.87 -9.80
C PRO A 183 -3.06 -10.00 -10.52
N GLY A 184 -2.39 -9.12 -9.77
CA GLY A 184 -1.45 -8.16 -10.35
C GLY A 184 -1.39 -6.83 -9.62
N PHE A 185 -0.66 -5.87 -10.20
CA PHE A 185 -0.48 -4.54 -9.61
C PHE A 185 -1.79 -3.77 -9.52
N GLY A 186 -2.66 -3.88 -10.53
CA GLY A 186 -4.00 -3.30 -10.51
C GLY A 186 -4.84 -3.74 -9.32
N ALA A 187 -4.85 -5.03 -8.99
CA ALA A 187 -5.57 -5.53 -7.82
C ALA A 187 -5.06 -4.93 -6.51
N THR A 188 -3.75 -4.65 -6.40
CA THR A 188 -3.21 -3.98 -5.20
C THR A 188 -3.72 -2.55 -5.06
N MET A 189 -3.87 -1.80 -6.17
CA MET A 189 -4.51 -0.48 -6.13
C MET A 189 -5.98 -0.58 -5.71
N ASN A 190 -6.68 -1.60 -6.19
CA ASN A 190 -8.08 -1.83 -5.87
C ASN A 190 -8.29 -2.17 -4.38
N ILE A 191 -7.44 -3.02 -3.82
CA ILE A 191 -7.46 -3.38 -2.40
C ILE A 191 -7.17 -2.16 -1.51
N LEU A 192 -6.18 -1.34 -1.88
CA LEU A 192 -5.73 -0.24 -1.05
C LEU A 192 -6.57 1.04 -1.20
N TYR A 193 -7.08 1.31 -2.41
CA TYR A 193 -7.66 2.61 -2.80
C TYR A 193 -8.85 2.50 -3.76
N GLY A 194 -9.46 1.32 -3.92
CA GLY A 194 -10.36 1.02 -5.02
C GLY A 194 -11.45 2.05 -5.29
N GLU A 195 -12.09 2.59 -4.24
CA GLU A 195 -13.14 3.62 -4.39
C GLU A 195 -12.68 4.88 -5.12
N GLY A 196 -11.40 5.26 -4.98
CA GLY A 196 -10.88 6.51 -5.51
C GLY A 196 -10.10 6.39 -6.83
N VAL A 197 -9.70 5.18 -7.24
CA VAL A 197 -8.78 5.00 -8.38
C VAL A 197 -9.15 3.89 -9.36
N CYS A 198 -10.13 3.03 -9.06
CA CYS A 198 -10.47 1.87 -9.90
C CYS A 198 -11.89 1.94 -10.46
N GLY A 199 -12.12 1.25 -11.58
CA GLY A 199 -13.44 1.14 -12.22
C GLY A 199 -13.92 2.44 -12.88
N GLN A 200 -12.99 3.31 -13.26
CA GLN A 200 -13.25 4.66 -13.78
C GLN A 200 -12.46 4.93 -15.09
N GLY A 201 -11.91 3.89 -15.71
CA GLY A 201 -10.99 4.02 -16.84
C GLY A 201 -9.60 4.52 -16.43
N ASP A 202 -8.82 4.99 -17.40
CA ASP A 202 -7.48 5.53 -17.18
C ASP A 202 -7.54 6.94 -16.57
N VAL A 203 -7.42 7.03 -15.25
CA VAL A 203 -7.38 8.30 -14.50
C VAL A 203 -5.97 8.64 -14.02
N ASP A 204 -5.66 9.93 -13.90
CA ASP A 204 -4.33 10.42 -13.50
C ASP A 204 -3.86 9.85 -12.15
N SER A 205 -4.78 9.71 -11.19
CA SER A 205 -4.46 9.17 -9.85
C SER A 205 -3.96 7.73 -9.92
N MET A 206 -4.54 6.91 -10.78
CA MET A 206 -4.13 5.52 -11.04
C MET A 206 -2.84 5.47 -11.85
N ASN A 207 -2.76 6.24 -12.94
CA ASN A 207 -1.60 6.30 -13.82
C ASN A 207 -0.34 6.76 -13.10
N ASN A 208 -0.48 7.66 -12.12
CA ASN A 208 0.62 8.08 -11.25
C ASN A 208 1.17 6.90 -10.42
N ILE A 209 0.30 6.06 -9.85
CA ILE A 209 0.72 4.87 -9.07
C ILE A 209 1.40 3.85 -10.00
N ALA A 210 0.81 3.56 -11.16
CA ALA A 210 1.39 2.67 -12.17
C ALA A 210 2.78 3.15 -12.62
N SER A 211 2.94 4.44 -12.87
CA SER A 211 4.22 5.04 -13.30
C SER A 211 5.32 4.89 -12.26
N HIS A 212 5.00 5.03 -10.97
CA HIS A 212 5.97 4.79 -9.89
C HIS A 212 6.40 3.32 -9.84
N PHE A 213 5.47 2.37 -9.99
CA PHE A 213 5.82 0.95 -10.03
C PHE A 213 6.77 0.61 -11.19
N LEU A 214 6.47 1.09 -12.40
CA LEU A 214 7.34 0.89 -13.57
C LEU A 214 8.72 1.52 -13.35
N TYR A 215 8.78 2.70 -12.71
CA TYR A 215 10.03 3.34 -12.32
C TYR A 215 10.86 2.48 -11.36
N TYR A 216 10.25 1.91 -10.32
CA TYR A 216 10.96 1.04 -9.38
C TYR A 216 11.37 -0.30 -10.01
N LEU A 217 10.60 -0.84 -10.95
CA LEU A 217 11.04 -2.02 -11.72
C LEU A 217 12.33 -1.76 -12.50
N ASP A 218 12.45 -0.60 -13.14
CA ASP A 218 13.68 -0.22 -13.84
C ASP A 218 14.83 0.02 -12.86
N LEU A 219 14.57 0.69 -11.74
CA LEU A 219 15.59 0.99 -10.72
C LEU A 219 16.16 -0.29 -10.07
N LEU A 220 15.33 -1.33 -9.91
CA LEU A 220 15.76 -2.64 -9.42
C LEU A 220 16.38 -3.53 -10.51
N GLY A 221 16.44 -3.08 -11.77
CA GLY A 221 16.97 -3.87 -12.88
C GLY A 221 16.08 -5.05 -13.31
N VAL A 222 14.82 -5.06 -12.88
CA VAL A 222 13.81 -6.05 -13.33
C VAL A 222 13.28 -5.68 -14.72
N GLY A 223 13.14 -4.37 -14.96
CA GLY A 223 12.67 -3.79 -16.20
C GLY A 223 11.15 -3.64 -16.26
N ARG A 224 10.68 -2.47 -16.70
CA ARG A 224 9.25 -2.11 -16.82
C ARG A 224 8.39 -3.09 -17.61
N GLY A 225 8.97 -3.85 -18.54
CA GLY A 225 8.26 -4.88 -19.31
C GLY A 225 7.70 -6.02 -18.45
N LYS A 226 8.16 -6.16 -17.21
CA LYS A 226 7.60 -7.10 -16.21
C LYS A 226 6.37 -6.57 -15.49
N GLY A 227 5.96 -5.31 -15.72
CA GLY A 227 4.74 -4.74 -15.15
C GLY A 227 3.44 -5.42 -15.60
N GLY A 228 3.49 -6.21 -16.68
CA GLY A 228 2.36 -6.93 -17.23
C GLY A 228 1.60 -6.15 -18.30
N THR A 229 0.51 -6.74 -18.76
CA THR A 229 -0.48 -6.09 -19.64
C THR A 229 -1.25 -5.01 -18.89
N HIS A 230 -1.94 -4.12 -19.62
CA HIS A 230 -2.66 -2.99 -19.03
C HIS A 230 -3.69 -3.42 -17.97
N ASP A 231 -4.41 -4.53 -18.17
CA ASP A 231 -5.38 -5.09 -17.23
C ASP A 231 -4.76 -5.65 -15.93
N VAL A 232 -3.49 -6.07 -15.99
CA VAL A 232 -2.71 -6.55 -14.83
C VAL A 232 -2.03 -5.39 -14.11
N LEU A 233 -1.54 -4.41 -14.88
CA LEU A 233 -0.82 -3.24 -14.38
C LEU A 233 -1.75 -2.21 -13.72
N THR A 234 -2.95 -2.05 -14.26
CA THR A 234 -3.90 -1.00 -13.87
C THR A 234 -5.18 -1.59 -13.29
N CYS A 235 -6.00 -0.75 -12.67
CA CYS A 235 -7.33 -1.14 -12.21
C CYS A 235 -8.46 -0.37 -12.93
N ALA A 236 -8.19 0.12 -14.14
CA ALA A 236 -9.09 0.95 -14.94
C ALA A 236 -10.50 0.34 -15.05
N GLU A 237 -10.56 -0.95 -15.40
CA GLU A 237 -11.79 -1.70 -15.62
C GLU A 237 -12.21 -2.55 -14.40
N GLN A 238 -11.38 -2.59 -13.35
CA GLN A 238 -11.67 -3.43 -12.18
C GLN A 238 -12.69 -2.74 -11.28
N ARG A 239 -13.84 -3.36 -11.03
CA ARG A 239 -14.79 -2.80 -10.06
C ARG A 239 -14.18 -2.79 -8.66
N PRO A 240 -14.37 -1.72 -7.85
CA PRO A 240 -13.83 -1.66 -6.51
C PRO A 240 -14.27 -2.85 -5.63
N PHE A 241 -13.36 -3.42 -4.83
CA PHE A 241 -13.67 -4.47 -3.85
C PHE A 241 -14.69 -4.04 -2.80
N ASN A 242 -14.62 -2.76 -2.44
CA ASN A 242 -15.47 -2.12 -1.45
C ASN A 242 -16.07 -0.86 -2.11
N PRO A 243 -17.09 -1.00 -2.98
CA PRO A 243 -17.67 0.16 -3.64
C PRO A 243 -18.54 0.93 -2.65
N ASN A 244 -18.49 2.26 -2.71
CA ASN A 244 -19.29 3.11 -1.86
C ASN A 244 -20.77 2.98 -2.26
N THR A 245 -21.58 2.36 -1.41
CA THR A 245 -22.97 1.97 -1.73
C THR A 245 -23.90 3.17 -1.97
N LYS A 246 -23.45 4.40 -1.68
CA LYS A 246 -24.22 5.63 -1.93
C LYS A 246 -24.22 6.08 -3.40
N ILE A 247 -23.28 5.62 -4.23
CA ILE A 247 -23.16 6.01 -5.65
C ILE A 247 -23.81 4.96 -6.58
N ALA A 248 -23.96 3.72 -6.13
CA ALA A 248 -24.51 2.64 -6.94
C ALA A 248 -26.05 2.70 -7.14
N SER A 249 -26.72 3.71 -6.58
CA SER A 249 -28.18 3.90 -6.65
C SER A 249 -28.61 5.19 -7.35
N SER A 250 -27.73 5.81 -8.13
CA SER A 250 -28.04 6.98 -8.97
C SER A 250 -27.99 6.64 -10.44
#